data_AF-A0A8T3MYI0-F1
#
_entry.id   AF-A0A8T3MYI0-F1
#
_cell.length_a   1.000
_cell.length_b   1.000
_cell.length_c   1.000
_cell.angle_alpha   90.00
_cell.angle_beta   90.00
_cell.angle_gamma   90.00
#
_symmetry.space_group_name_H-M   'P 1'
#
loop_
_entity.id
_entity.type
_entity.pdbx_description
1 polymer ?
#
loop_
_entity_poly.entity_id
_entity_poly.type
_entity_poly.pdbx_seq_one_letter_code
_entity_poly.pdbx_strand_id
1 'polypeptide(L)'
;MVAGVSFVFLTIGAAWLISHRNRGDVHKGLPYESGIDTYGDTHGRFGLSFYIYALLFVAFDIEVIFIYLWAIIFRAAGVDIGSLFVSMLVFVGILLLGLAYAWRKGVLTWR
;
A
#
# COMPACT_ATOMS: atom_id res chain seq x y z
N MET A 1 7.87 -3.23 -20.70
CA MET A 1 7.19 -1.97 -20.32
C MET A 1 6.37 -1.39 -21.46
N VAL A 2 6.95 -1.06 -22.62
CA VAL A 2 6.24 -0.44 -23.75
C VAL A 2 5.00 -1.23 -24.21
N ALA A 3 5.12 -2.54 -24.39
CA ALA A 3 4.00 -3.40 -24.81
C ALA A 3 2.83 -3.44 -23.81
N GLY A 4 3.12 -3.36 -22.51
CA GLY A 4 2.08 -3.34 -21.47
C GLY A 4 1.35 -2.01 -21.41
N VAL A 5 2.10 -0.91 -21.51
CA VAL A 5 1.53 0.45 -21.56
C VAL A 5 0.65 0.60 -22.80
N SER A 6 1.14 0.19 -23.98
CA SER A 6 0.35 0.26 -25.21
C SER A 6 -0.92 -0.57 -25.13
N PHE A 7 -0.88 -1.76 -24.51
CA PHE A 7 -2.05 -2.61 -24.36
C PHE A 7 -3.14 -1.95 -23.49
N VAL A 8 -2.78 -1.32 -22.37
CA VAL A 8 -3.73 -0.62 -21.50
C VAL A 8 -4.38 0.55 -22.22
N PHE A 9 -3.58 1.41 -22.87
CA PHE A 9 -4.12 2.57 -23.58
C PHE A 9 -4.97 2.18 -24.80
N LEU A 10 -4.58 1.14 -25.52
CA LEU A 10 -5.30 0.68 -26.69
C LEU A 10 -6.64 0.04 -26.31
N THR A 11 -6.68 -0.76 -25.23
CA THR A 11 -7.94 -1.35 -24.74
C THR A 11 -8.90 -0.30 -24.19
N ILE A 12 -8.42 0.69 -23.43
CA ILE A 12 -9.25 1.83 -22.96
C ILE A 12 -9.73 2.67 -24.15
N GLY A 13 -8.86 2.98 -25.11
CA GLY A 13 -9.22 3.75 -26.30
C GLY A 13 -10.23 3.02 -27.19
N ALA A 14 -10.04 1.71 -27.41
CA ALA A 14 -10.98 0.87 -28.14
C ALA A 14 -12.33 0.77 -27.43
N ALA A 15 -12.33 0.58 -26.09
CA ALA A 15 -13.55 0.58 -25.30
C ALA A 15 -14.29 1.93 -25.40
N TRP A 16 -13.57 3.05 -25.39
CA TRP A 16 -14.15 4.38 -25.53
C TRP A 16 -14.76 4.63 -26.92
N LEU A 17 -14.15 4.10 -27.99
CA LEU A 17 -14.58 4.28 -29.37
C LEU A 17 -15.73 3.33 -29.78
N ILE A 18 -15.69 2.08 -29.32
CA ILE A 18 -16.66 1.03 -29.69
C ILE A 18 -17.91 1.09 -28.81
N SER A 19 -17.77 1.50 -27.55
CA SER A 19 -18.90 1.52 -26.61
C SER A 19 -19.98 2.49 -27.07
N HIS A 20 -21.22 1.99 -27.15
CA HIS A 20 -22.40 2.81 -27.40
C HIS A 20 -22.64 3.69 -26.17
N ARG A 21 -22.06 4.89 -26.20
CA ARG A 21 -22.11 5.88 -25.12
C ARG A 21 -23.51 6.48 -25.04
N ASN A 22 -24.42 5.72 -24.46
CA ASN A 22 -25.70 6.23 -24.05
C ASN A 22 -25.43 7.22 -22.91
N ARG A 23 -25.60 8.52 -23.15
CA ARG A 23 -25.66 9.58 -22.11
C ARG A 23 -26.97 9.44 -21.31
N GLY A 24 -27.32 8.19 -21.00
CA GLY A 24 -28.66 7.76 -20.74
C GLY A 24 -29.03 8.17 -19.34
N ASP A 25 -30.03 9.04 -19.26
CA ASP A 25 -30.82 9.34 -18.09
C ASP A 25 -30.06 9.94 -16.89
N VAL A 26 -30.63 10.98 -16.28
CA VAL A 26 -30.09 11.61 -15.07
C VAL A 26 -29.84 10.55 -13.99
N HIS A 27 -30.66 9.49 -13.98
CA HIS A 27 -30.58 8.40 -13.03
C HIS A 27 -29.40 7.42 -13.21
N LYS A 28 -28.77 7.29 -14.39
CA LYS A 28 -27.56 6.43 -14.53
C LYS A 28 -26.30 7.09 -13.96
N GLY A 29 -26.29 8.41 -13.85
CA GLY A 29 -25.19 9.17 -13.28
C GLY A 29 -25.26 9.29 -11.76
N LEU A 30 -26.37 8.87 -11.15
CA LEU A 30 -26.55 8.91 -9.70
C LEU A 30 -25.83 7.72 -9.03
N PRO A 31 -25.34 7.90 -7.79
CA PRO A 31 -24.84 6.80 -6.97
C PRO A 31 -25.88 5.69 -6.86
N TYR A 32 -25.41 4.45 -6.78
CA TYR A 32 -26.26 3.26 -6.78
C TYR A 32 -27.18 3.20 -5.53
N GLU A 33 -28.43 2.78 -5.77
CA GLU A 33 -29.44 2.25 -4.83
C GLU A 33 -30.13 3.14 -3.78
N SER A 34 -30.03 4.46 -3.82
CA SER A 34 -30.93 5.25 -2.98
C SER A 34 -31.34 6.54 -3.64
N GLY A 35 -32.63 6.69 -3.93
CA GLY A 35 -33.26 7.98 -4.18
C GLY A 35 -33.28 8.87 -2.93
N ILE A 36 -32.21 8.81 -2.12
CA ILE A 36 -31.90 9.66 -0.99
C ILE A 36 -30.68 10.46 -1.43
N ASP A 37 -30.85 11.77 -1.58
CA ASP A 37 -29.72 12.66 -1.86
C ASP A 37 -28.66 12.50 -0.76
N THR A 38 -27.39 12.53 -1.14
CA THR A 38 -26.29 12.47 -0.18
C THR A 38 -26.33 13.73 0.70
N TYR A 39 -26.82 13.60 1.92
CA TYR A 39 -26.83 14.66 2.93
C TYR A 39 -25.69 14.45 3.92
N GLY A 40 -24.80 15.43 4.05
CA GLY A 40 -23.72 15.43 5.05
C GLY A 40 -22.39 15.90 4.50
N ASP A 41 -21.44 16.14 5.40
CA ASP A 41 -20.07 16.49 5.05
C ASP A 41 -19.37 15.29 4.37
N THR A 42 -18.67 15.55 3.26
CA THR A 42 -17.92 14.53 2.51
C THR A 42 -16.70 14.04 3.29
N HIS A 43 -16.24 14.81 4.28
CA HIS A 43 -15.14 14.44 5.18
C HIS A 43 -15.63 13.64 6.40
N GLY A 44 -16.08 12.40 6.14
CA GLY A 44 -16.30 11.44 7.21
C GLY A 44 -15.01 11.11 7.96
N ARG A 45 -15.06 11.06 9.30
CA ARG A 45 -13.94 10.56 10.10
C ARG A 45 -13.87 9.04 9.92
N PHE A 46 -13.00 8.59 9.01
CA PHE A 46 -12.68 7.18 8.89
C PHE A 46 -11.99 6.68 10.18
N GLY A 47 -12.14 5.39 10.47
CA GLY A 47 -11.57 4.79 11.68
C GLY A 47 -10.06 5.04 11.79
N LEU A 48 -9.58 5.37 13.00
CA LEU A 48 -8.16 5.61 13.27
C LEU A 48 -7.26 4.45 12.85
N SER A 49 -7.80 3.23 12.83
CA SER A 49 -7.10 2.01 12.43
C SER A 49 -6.43 2.15 11.06
N PHE A 50 -7.10 2.76 10.07
CA PHE A 50 -6.52 2.97 8.73
C PHE A 50 -5.22 3.78 8.76
N TYR A 51 -5.18 4.83 9.59
CA TYR A 51 -4.00 5.66 9.76
C TYR A 51 -2.84 4.87 10.37
N ILE A 52 -3.13 4.02 11.37
CA ILE A 52 -2.11 3.25 12.05
C ILE A 52 -1.54 2.16 11.14
N TYR A 53 -2.37 1.51 10.32
CA TYR A 53 -1.88 0.59 9.29
C TYR A 53 -1.00 1.29 8.26
N ALA A 54 -1.38 2.49 7.81
CA ALA A 54 -0.56 3.26 6.88
C ALA A 54 0.80 3.64 7.49
N LEU A 55 0.81 4.11 8.75
CA LEU A 55 2.05 4.44 9.45
C LEU A 55 2.94 3.22 9.67
N LEU A 56 2.36 2.08 10.06
CA LEU A 56 3.09 0.83 10.23
C LEU A 56 3.65 0.32 8.89
N PHE A 57 2.88 0.44 7.81
CA PHE A 57 3.34 0.08 6.47
C PHE A 57 4.54 0.93 6.05
N VAL A 58 4.50 2.25 6.25
CA VAL A 58 5.62 3.14 5.92
C VAL A 58 6.85 2.81 6.76
N ALA A 59 6.67 2.52 8.06
CA ALA A 59 7.77 2.12 8.92
C ALA A 59 8.43 0.81 8.41
N PHE A 60 7.62 -0.21 8.10
CA PHE A 60 8.12 -1.48 7.58
C PHE A 60 8.76 -1.35 6.19
N ASP A 61 8.25 -0.49 5.33
CA ASP A 61 8.82 -0.24 4.00
C ASP A 61 10.24 0.36 4.11
N ILE A 62 10.43 1.30 5.04
CA ILE A 62 11.76 1.85 5.36
C ILE A 62 12.72 0.74 5.85
N GLU A 63 12.22 -0.21 6.64
CA GLU A 63 13.04 -1.35 7.10
C GLU A 63 13.53 -2.19 5.90
N VAL A 64 12.65 -2.50 4.94
CA VAL A 64 13.02 -3.27 3.75
C VAL A 64 14.12 -2.55 2.93
N ILE A 65 14.08 -1.23 2.84
CA ILE A 65 15.14 -0.44 2.20
C ILE A 65 16.48 -0.64 2.92
N PHE A 66 16.50 -0.62 4.26
CA PHE A 66 17.72 -0.90 5.01
C PHE A 66 18.24 -2.32 4.80
N ILE A 67 17.34 -3.31 4.77
CA ILE A 67 17.69 -4.71 4.46
C ILE A 67 18.33 -4.82 3.07
N TYR A 68 17.76 -4.11 2.08
CA TYR A 68 18.24 -4.11 0.72
C TYR A 68 19.62 -3.45 0.58
N LEU A 69 19.82 -2.29 1.21
CA LEU A 69 21.11 -1.61 1.23
C LEU A 69 22.19 -2.47 1.90
N TRP A 70 21.84 -3.10 3.02
CA TRP A 70 22.72 -4.06 3.68
C TRP A 70 23.07 -5.23 2.75
N ALA A 71 22.10 -5.78 2.01
CA ALA A 71 22.33 -6.90 1.09
C ALA A 71 23.30 -6.53 -0.05
N ILE A 72 23.25 -5.29 -0.55
CA ILE A 72 24.20 -4.79 -1.55
C ILE A 72 25.62 -4.76 -0.97
N ILE A 73 25.79 -4.21 0.24
CA ILE A 73 27.09 -4.11 0.91
C ILE A 73 27.64 -5.51 1.24
N PHE A 74 26.78 -6.40 1.74
CA PHE A 74 27.14 -7.78 2.06
C PHE A 74 27.69 -8.53 0.84
N ARG A 75 27.15 -8.27 -0.36
CA ARG A 75 27.66 -8.86 -1.60
C ARG A 75 29.00 -8.28 -2.07
N ALA A 76 29.31 -7.04 -1.68
CA ALA A 76 30.56 -6.35 -2.03
C ALA A 76 31.69 -6.57 -1.01
N ALA A 77 31.37 -7.01 0.21
CA ALA A 77 32.32 -7.17 1.30
C ALA A 77 33.16 -8.45 1.16
N GLY A 78 34.48 -8.30 1.03
CA GLY A 78 35.45 -9.39 1.06
C GLY A 78 36.01 -9.72 2.46
N VAL A 79 35.64 -8.98 3.51
CA VAL A 79 36.22 -9.11 4.86
C VAL A 79 35.12 -9.00 5.92
N ASP A 80 35.05 -10.00 6.81
CA ASP A 80 34.14 -10.17 7.97
C ASP A 80 32.64 -10.37 7.70
N ILE A 81 32.31 -11.46 7.00
CA ILE A 81 30.94 -11.98 6.84
C ILE A 81 30.23 -12.18 8.19
N GLY A 82 30.97 -12.57 9.24
CA GLY A 82 30.41 -12.88 10.56
C GLY A 82 29.83 -11.67 11.29
N SER A 83 30.55 -10.55 11.34
CA SER A 83 30.11 -9.35 12.07
C SER A 83 28.94 -8.65 11.36
N LEU A 84 28.99 -8.57 10.03
CA LEU A 84 27.92 -8.01 9.19
C LEU A 84 26.62 -8.82 9.27
N PHE A 85 26.72 -10.14 9.38
CA PHE A 85 25.55 -11.00 9.57
C PHE A 85 24.92 -10.79 10.96
N VAL A 86 25.73 -10.70 12.01
CA VAL A 86 25.23 -10.45 13.37
C VAL A 86 24.56 -9.08 13.47
N SER A 87 25.13 -8.03 12.87
CA SER A 87 24.50 -6.71 12.87
C SER A 87 23.11 -6.72 12.21
N MET A 88 22.96 -7.51 11.15
CA MET A 88 21.68 -7.67 10.46
C MET A 88 20.65 -8.44 11.28
N LEU A 89 21.09 -9.50 11.95
CA LEU A 89 20.24 -10.29 12.82
C LEU A 89 19.74 -9.46 14.01
N VAL A 90 20.61 -8.64 14.60
CA VAL A 90 20.23 -7.69 15.66
C VAL A 90 19.27 -6.63 15.13
N PHE A 91 19.52 -6.07 13.95
CA PHE A 91 18.63 -5.08 13.31
C PHE A 91 17.22 -5.65 13.12
N VAL A 92 17.09 -6.81 12.47
CA VAL A 92 15.80 -7.49 12.28
C VAL A 92 15.15 -7.84 13.62
N GLY A 93 15.94 -8.28 14.60
CA GLY A 93 15.45 -8.60 15.95
C GLY A 93 14.80 -7.40 16.65
N ILE A 94 15.41 -6.22 16.57
CA ILE A 94 14.85 -4.98 17.16
C ILE A 94 13.53 -4.60 16.48
N LEU A 95 13.44 -4.74 15.16
CA LEU A 95 12.23 -4.43 14.40
C LEU A 95 11.08 -5.39 14.72
N LEU A 96 11.37 -6.69 14.78
CA LEU A 96 10.40 -7.71 15.19
C LEU A 96 9.86 -7.46 16.60
N LEU A 97 10.70 -6.97 17.52
CA LEU A 97 10.25 -6.55 18.85
C LEU A 97 9.30 -5.35 18.80
N GLY A 98 9.57 -4.37 17.93
CA GLY A 98 8.67 -3.24 17.68
C GLY A 98 7.29 -3.69 17.17
N LEU A 99 7.28 -4.62 16.20
CA LEU A 99 6.04 -5.21 15.67
C LEU A 99 5.30 -6.03 16.73
N ALA A 100 6.02 -6.87 17.49
CA ALA A 100 5.45 -7.66 18.57
C ALA A 100 4.81 -6.77 19.65
N TYR A 101 5.41 -5.63 19.96
CA TYR A 101 4.84 -4.64 20.87
C TYR A 101 3.54 -4.03 20.32
N ALA A 102 3.53 -3.61 19.05
CA ALA A 102 2.34 -3.07 18.39
C ALA A 102 1.19 -4.09 18.36
N TRP A 103 1.50 -5.36 18.12
CA TRP A 103 0.54 -6.46 18.20
C TRP A 103 -0.01 -6.62 19.62
N ARG A 104 0.87 -6.69 20.63
CA ARG A 104 0.47 -6.86 22.03
C ARG A 104 -0.41 -5.72 22.54
N LYS A 105 -0.23 -4.49 22.05
CA LYS A 105 -1.11 -3.35 22.35
C LYS A 105 -2.49 -3.41 21.68
N GLY A 106 -2.73 -4.39 20.80
CA GLY A 106 -4.00 -4.50 20.09
C GLY A 106 -4.23 -3.37 19.09
N VAL A 107 -3.16 -2.72 18.63
CA VAL A 107 -3.27 -1.61 17.66
C VAL A 107 -3.72 -2.12 16.28
N LEU A 108 -3.55 -3.43 16.05
CA LEU A 108 -3.94 -4.16 14.85
C LEU A 108 -5.35 -4.78 14.96
N THR A 109 -6.12 -4.52 16.02
CA THR A 109 -7.49 -5.07 16.09
C THR A 109 -8.46 -4.13 15.38
N TRP A 110 -9.27 -4.71 14.49
CA TRP A 110 -10.39 -4.02 13.88
C TRP A 110 -11.60 -4.07 14.82
N ARG A 111 -12.12 -2.90 15.16
CA ARG A 111 -13.45 -2.72 15.75
C ARG A 111 -14.21 -1.71 14.92
#